data_AF-A0A9J5WX58-F1
#
_entry.id   AF-A0A9J5WX58-F1
#
_cell.length_a   1.000
_cell.length_b   1.000
_cell.length_c   1.000
_cell.angle_alpha   90.00
_cell.angle_beta   90.00
_cell.angle_gamma   90.00
#
_symmetry.space_group_name_H-M   'P 1'
#
loop_
_entity.id
_entity.type
_entity.pdbx_description
1 polymer ?
#
loop_
_entity_poly.entity_id
_entity_poly.type
_entity_poly.pdbx_seq_one_letter_code
_entity_poly.pdbx_strand_id
1 'polypeptide(L)'
;AVYKINIIIASDMQKSIHEDEHAEADIVYGAEECYRSITNLLQDSGFPKGVIPLKYLEEFGYVRKTGFAWRKQKGPYDHYFTSIKILVSYATEITAYVEKGKMKKISGVKGKQLLLRVPLVEMSTNKDQKKIYSTTSMGFGRSYPITAFMTDEEKEKANE
;
A
#
# COMPACT_ATOMS: atom_id res chain seq x y z
N ALA A 1 -4.19 21.54 23.37
CA ALA A 1 -3.59 20.45 24.18
C ALA A 1 -4.30 19.12 23.97
N VAL A 2 -5.62 19.03 24.19
CA VAL A 2 -6.43 17.81 24.07
C VAL A 2 -6.30 17.09 22.71
N TYR A 3 -6.36 17.82 21.59
CA TYR A 3 -6.18 17.23 20.25
C TYR A 3 -4.83 16.55 20.04
N LYS A 4 -3.75 17.12 20.60
CA LYS A 4 -2.40 16.57 20.46
C LYS A 4 -2.25 15.29 21.30
N ILE A 5 -2.87 15.26 22.47
CA ILE A 5 -2.94 14.08 23.35
C ILE A 5 -3.71 12.94 22.66
N ASN A 6 -4.88 13.24 22.06
CA ASN A 6 -5.66 12.22 21.34
C ASN A 6 -4.92 11.62 20.14
N ILE A 7 -4.13 12.43 19.42
CA ILE A 7 -3.29 11.94 18.31
C ILE A 7 -2.18 11.02 18.82
N ILE A 8 -1.53 11.36 19.93
CA ILE A 8 -0.47 10.54 20.53
C ILE A 8 -1.05 9.21 21.01
N ILE A 9 -2.17 9.22 21.73
CA ILE A 9 -2.84 7.99 22.21
C ILE A 9 -3.26 7.10 21.03
N ALA A 10 -3.82 7.67 19.96
CA ALA A 10 -4.18 6.91 18.77
C ALA A 10 -2.95 6.30 18.07
N SER A 11 -1.84 7.04 18.01
CA SER A 11 -0.57 6.55 17.46
C SER A 11 0.03 5.43 18.31
N ASP A 12 0.04 5.57 19.63
CA ASP A 12 0.62 4.59 20.56
C ASP A 12 -0.23 3.31 20.59
N MET A 13 -1.55 3.43 20.57
CA MET A 13 -2.46 2.29 20.48
C MET A 13 -2.35 1.57 19.14
N GLN A 14 -2.14 2.31 18.04
CA GLN A 14 -1.88 1.70 16.73
C GLN A 14 -0.52 0.97 16.71
N LYS A 15 0.49 1.53 17.39
CA LYS A 15 1.80 0.90 17.54
C LYS A 15 1.73 -0.40 18.36
N SER A 16 1.01 -0.40 19.49
CA SER A 16 0.85 -1.60 20.32
C SER A 16 0.05 -2.71 19.64
N ILE A 17 -0.97 -2.36 18.84
CA ILE A 17 -1.72 -3.33 18.03
C ILE A 17 -0.80 -4.02 17.00
N HIS A 18 0.11 -3.28 16.39
CA HIS A 18 1.05 -3.85 15.43
C HIS A 18 2.12 -4.73 16.10
N GLU A 19 2.59 -4.38 17.30
CA GLU A 19 3.57 -5.18 18.05
C GLU A 19 3.06 -6.60 18.40
N ASP A 20 1.78 -6.75 18.75
CA ASP A 20 1.17 -8.07 19.01
C ASP A 20 0.93 -8.89 17.71
N GLU A 21 0.68 -8.21 16.58
CA GLU A 21 0.50 -8.85 15.28
C GLU A 21 1.81 -9.45 14.72
N HIS A 22 2.98 -8.99 15.18
CA HIS A 22 4.28 -9.43 14.64
C HIS A 22 4.68 -10.86 15.03
N ALA A 23 4.10 -11.44 16.08
CA ALA A 23 4.50 -12.76 16.59
C ALA A 23 4.15 -13.93 15.64
N GLU A 24 3.12 -13.77 14.80
CA GLU A 24 2.68 -14.78 13.82
C GLU A 24 3.05 -14.41 12.36
N ALA A 25 3.94 -13.42 12.18
CA ALA A 25 4.25 -12.89 10.85
C ALA A 25 5.28 -13.73 10.09
N ASP A 26 5.00 -13.97 8.81
CA ASP A 26 6.02 -14.38 7.85
C ASP A 26 6.87 -13.14 7.50
N ILE A 27 8.10 -13.08 7.99
CA ILE A 27 9.02 -11.95 7.77
C ILE A 27 10.14 -12.38 6.82
N VAL A 28 10.34 -11.59 5.77
CA VAL A 28 11.45 -11.73 4.83
C VAL A 28 12.29 -10.46 4.81
N TYR A 29 13.58 -10.64 4.52
CA TYR A 29 14.56 -9.56 4.47
C TYR A 29 15.28 -9.52 3.14
N GLY A 30 15.76 -8.33 2.78
CA GLY A 30 16.52 -8.11 1.54
C GLY A 30 15.62 -7.88 0.33
N ALA A 31 16.17 -7.16 -0.64
CA ALA A 31 15.38 -6.59 -1.73
C ALA A 31 14.67 -7.65 -2.59
N GLU A 32 15.35 -8.76 -2.90
CA GLU A 32 14.82 -9.81 -3.79
C GLU A 32 13.65 -10.56 -3.14
N GLU A 33 13.84 -11.05 -1.91
CA GLU A 33 12.82 -11.81 -1.18
C GLU A 33 11.61 -10.95 -0.81
N CYS A 34 11.84 -9.69 -0.42
CA CYS A 34 10.75 -8.74 -0.20
C CYS A 34 9.99 -8.47 -1.50
N TYR A 35 10.70 -8.25 -2.62
CA TYR A 35 10.06 -8.00 -3.91
C TYR A 35 9.17 -9.17 -4.33
N ARG A 36 9.69 -10.40 -4.24
CA ARG A 36 8.95 -11.63 -4.55
C ARG A 36 7.71 -11.79 -3.67
N SER A 37 7.86 -11.64 -2.36
CA SER A 37 6.77 -11.82 -1.40
C SER A 37 5.66 -10.78 -1.58
N ILE A 38 6.03 -9.50 -1.76
CA ILE A 38 5.05 -8.43 -2.01
C ILE A 38 4.33 -8.65 -3.34
N THR A 39 5.07 -9.02 -4.39
CA THR A 39 4.50 -9.28 -5.72
C THR A 39 3.47 -10.40 -5.68
N ASN A 40 3.78 -11.51 -5.01
CA ASN A 40 2.85 -12.62 -4.84
C ASN A 40 1.60 -12.18 -4.07
N LEU A 41 1.76 -11.46 -2.96
CA LEU A 41 0.63 -10.95 -2.18
C LEU A 41 -0.28 -10.04 -3.03
N LEU A 42 0.29 -9.16 -3.83
CA LEU A 42 -0.46 -8.27 -4.73
C LEU A 42 -1.30 -9.09 -5.72
N GLN A 43 -0.67 -10.07 -6.38
CA GLN A 43 -1.34 -10.92 -7.36
C GLN A 43 -2.46 -11.75 -6.72
N ASP A 44 -2.19 -12.42 -5.60
CA ASP A 44 -3.18 -13.23 -4.86
C ASP A 44 -4.37 -12.39 -4.38
N SER A 45 -4.10 -11.12 -4.07
CA SER A 45 -5.11 -10.15 -3.65
C SER A 45 -5.78 -9.43 -4.83
N GLY A 46 -5.45 -9.75 -6.08
CA GLY A 46 -6.09 -9.19 -7.27
C GLY A 46 -5.64 -7.77 -7.63
N PHE A 47 -4.45 -7.36 -7.20
CA PHE A 47 -3.83 -6.09 -7.57
C PHE A 47 -2.70 -6.29 -8.59
N PRO A 48 -2.50 -5.34 -9.51
CA PRO A 48 -1.40 -5.40 -10.47
C PRO A 48 -0.07 -5.11 -9.78
N LYS A 49 1.02 -5.71 -10.26
CA LYS A 49 2.35 -5.60 -9.63
C LYS A 49 2.86 -4.16 -9.53
N GLY A 50 2.50 -3.32 -10.50
CA GLY A 50 2.91 -1.91 -10.55
C GLY A 50 2.05 -0.96 -9.73
N VAL A 51 1.04 -1.43 -8.97
CA VAL A 51 0.20 -0.56 -8.12
C VAL A 51 1.02 0.16 -7.04
N ILE A 52 2.12 -0.46 -6.61
CA ILE A 52 3.05 0.11 -5.64
C ILE A 52 4.47 -0.04 -6.18
N PRO A 53 5.25 1.05 -6.27
CA PRO A 53 6.67 0.96 -6.59
C PRO A 53 7.42 0.24 -5.46
N LEU A 54 8.17 -0.80 -5.80
CA LEU A 54 8.92 -1.64 -4.86
C LEU A 54 10.40 -1.23 -4.87
N LYS A 55 10.74 -0.11 -4.22
CA LYS A 55 12.09 0.45 -4.18
C LYS A 55 12.69 0.37 -2.78
N TYR A 56 14.01 0.14 -2.73
CA TYR A 56 14.81 0.18 -1.51
C TYR A 56 14.30 -0.73 -0.39
N LEU A 57 13.69 -1.86 -0.74
CA LEU A 57 13.12 -2.80 0.21
C LEU A 57 14.18 -3.40 1.13
N GLU A 58 13.86 -3.49 2.42
CA GLU A 58 14.74 -4.07 3.44
C GLU A 58 14.05 -5.20 4.22
N GLU A 59 12.78 -5.02 4.54
CA GLU A 59 11.98 -5.96 5.33
C GLU A 59 10.54 -5.94 4.81
N PHE A 60 9.92 -7.11 4.76
CA PHE A 60 8.50 -7.27 4.52
C PHE A 60 7.95 -8.30 5.49
N GLY A 61 6.87 -7.96 6.17
CA GLY A 61 6.16 -8.87 7.06
C GLY A 61 4.71 -9.01 6.66
N TYR A 62 4.18 -10.23 6.79
CA TYR A 62 2.78 -10.52 6.50
C TYR A 62 2.19 -11.53 7.48
N VAL A 63 1.05 -11.16 8.07
CA VAL A 63 0.29 -12.01 8.98
C VAL A 63 -0.91 -12.56 8.22
N ARG A 64 -0.80 -13.81 7.73
CA ARG A 64 -1.86 -14.43 6.88
C ARG A 64 -3.23 -14.43 7.53
N LYS A 65 -3.28 -14.64 8.85
CA LYS A 65 -4.53 -14.75 9.63
C LYS A 65 -5.34 -13.45 9.65
N THR A 66 -4.67 -12.31 9.79
CA THR A 66 -5.33 -10.99 9.89
C THR A 66 -5.30 -10.20 8.58
N GLY A 67 -4.42 -10.59 7.65
CA GLY A 67 -4.11 -9.83 6.45
C GLY A 67 -3.22 -8.62 6.72
N PHE A 68 -2.72 -8.43 7.94
CA PHE A 68 -1.82 -7.32 8.25
C PHE A 68 -0.49 -7.48 7.52
N ALA A 69 -0.06 -6.43 6.83
CA ALA A 69 1.21 -6.40 6.11
C ALA A 69 1.95 -5.11 6.42
N TRP A 70 3.27 -5.19 6.52
CA TRP A 70 4.15 -4.04 6.56
C TRP A 70 5.34 -4.23 5.64
N ARG A 71 5.89 -3.12 5.18
CA ARG A 71 7.20 -3.09 4.53
C ARG A 71 8.04 -1.96 5.09
N LYS A 72 9.35 -2.21 5.21
CA LYS A 72 10.35 -1.19 5.50
C LYS A 72 11.30 -1.02 4.31
N GLN A 73 11.74 0.21 4.13
CA GLN A 73 12.60 0.65 3.05
C GLN A 73 13.66 1.61 3.58
N LYS A 74 14.82 1.70 2.91
CA LYS A 74 15.99 2.50 3.35
C LYS A 74 15.68 3.95 3.75
N GLY A 75 14.64 4.53 3.18
CA GLY A 75 14.18 5.88 3.49
C GLY A 75 12.95 6.25 2.69
N PRO A 76 12.32 7.41 2.98
CA PRO A 76 11.17 7.87 2.23
C PRO A 76 11.55 8.26 0.80
N TYR A 77 10.63 8.09 -0.14
CA TYR A 77 10.80 8.59 -1.50
C TYR A 77 9.47 9.01 -2.13
N ASP A 78 9.57 9.86 -3.15
CA ASP A 78 8.44 10.24 -4.00
C ASP A 78 8.49 9.43 -5.31
N HIS A 79 7.34 9.00 -5.79
CA HIS A 79 7.17 8.35 -7.10
C HIS A 79 6.10 9.07 -7.91
N TYR A 80 6.44 9.41 -9.14
CA TYR A 80 5.51 10.00 -10.08
C TYR A 80 4.97 8.90 -11.00
N PHE A 81 3.68 8.59 -10.86
CA PHE A 81 2.99 7.68 -11.78
C PHE A 81 2.64 8.44 -13.06
N THR A 82 3.45 8.27 -14.10
CA THR A 82 3.28 8.95 -15.39
C THR A 82 1.90 8.70 -16.01
N SER A 83 1.41 7.47 -15.96
CA SER A 83 0.13 7.04 -16.55
C SER A 83 -1.08 7.78 -15.98
N ILE A 84 -1.03 8.17 -14.70
CA ILE A 84 -2.13 8.86 -14.00
C ILE A 84 -1.76 10.29 -13.56
N LYS A 85 -0.56 10.75 -13.91
CA LYS A 85 -0.02 12.09 -13.61
C LYS A 85 -0.10 12.49 -12.14
N ILE A 86 0.23 11.57 -11.24
CA ILE A 86 0.14 11.78 -9.79
C ILE A 86 1.48 11.51 -9.12
N LEU A 87 1.90 12.44 -8.26
CA LEU A 87 3.02 12.26 -7.36
C LEU A 87 2.54 11.64 -6.04
N VAL A 88 3.18 10.56 -5.62
CA VAL A 88 2.86 9.85 -4.38
C VAL A 88 4.13 9.74 -3.54
N SER A 89 4.03 10.10 -2.26
CA SER A 89 5.09 9.96 -1.27
C SER A 89 4.92 8.66 -0.49
N TYR A 90 6.03 7.96 -0.31
CA TYR A 90 6.14 6.71 0.43
C TYR A 90 7.08 6.93 1.62
N ALA A 91 6.61 6.62 2.82
CA ALA A 91 7.40 6.70 4.04
C ALA A 91 8.38 5.51 4.17
N THR A 92 9.30 5.60 5.14
CA THR A 92 10.23 4.52 5.50
C THR A 92 9.51 3.22 5.86
N GLU A 93 8.36 3.33 6.51
CA GLU A 93 7.50 2.21 6.87
C GLU A 93 6.10 2.44 6.33
N ILE A 94 5.53 1.40 5.71
CA ILE A 94 4.19 1.39 5.15
C ILE A 94 3.47 0.17 5.67
N THR A 95 2.25 0.36 6.16
CA THR A 95 1.41 -0.72 6.66
C THR A 95 0.04 -0.70 6.01
N ALA A 96 -0.60 -1.87 5.92
CA ALA A 96 -1.97 -2.02 5.47
C ALA A 96 -2.55 -3.34 5.96
N TYR A 97 -3.88 -3.46 5.95
CA TYR A 97 -4.56 -4.74 5.97
C TYR A 97 -4.99 -5.09 4.55
N VAL A 98 -4.58 -6.27 4.09
CA VAL A 98 -4.80 -6.75 2.73
C VAL A 98 -5.84 -7.86 2.74
N GLU A 99 -6.84 -7.67 1.90
CA GLU A 99 -7.93 -8.61 1.61
C GLU A 99 -8.04 -8.78 0.10
N LYS A 100 -8.78 -9.80 -0.35
CA LYS A 100 -9.03 -10.00 -1.77
C LYS A 100 -9.71 -8.77 -2.38
N GLY A 101 -9.01 -8.13 -3.30
CA GLY A 101 -9.45 -6.94 -4.02
C GLY A 101 -9.45 -5.65 -3.19
N LYS A 102 -8.90 -5.64 -1.96
CA LYS A 102 -8.95 -4.48 -1.08
C LYS A 102 -7.74 -4.35 -0.16
N MET A 103 -7.26 -3.13 0.01
CA MET A 103 -6.28 -2.74 1.04
C MET A 103 -6.88 -1.63 1.89
N LYS A 104 -6.87 -1.79 3.21
CA LYS A 104 -7.49 -0.85 4.15
C LYS A 104 -6.51 -0.42 5.25
N LYS A 105 -6.83 0.71 5.90
CA LYS A 105 -6.00 1.34 6.94
C LYS A 105 -4.55 1.53 6.47
N ILE A 106 -4.39 1.96 5.23
CA ILE A 106 -3.07 2.21 4.64
C ILE A 106 -2.38 3.34 5.41
N SER A 107 -1.14 3.12 5.80
CA SER A 107 -0.26 4.11 6.42
C SER A 107 0.99 4.34 5.57
N GLY A 108 1.68 5.47 5.78
CA GLY A 108 2.94 5.75 5.08
C GLY A 108 2.82 6.10 3.60
N VAL A 109 1.61 6.14 3.01
CA VAL A 109 1.37 6.51 1.61
C VAL A 109 0.56 7.81 1.51
N LYS A 110 1.07 8.81 0.78
CA LYS A 110 0.40 10.11 0.61
C LYS A 110 0.37 10.54 -0.85
N GLY A 111 -0.82 10.78 -1.39
CA GLY A 111 -0.96 11.38 -2.71
C GLY A 111 -0.79 12.90 -2.64
N LYS A 112 -0.07 13.50 -3.59
CA LYS A 112 -0.01 14.96 -3.73
C LYS A 112 -1.25 15.44 -4.46
N GLN A 113 -2.02 16.30 -3.80
CA GLN A 113 -3.16 17.01 -4.38
C GLN A 113 -2.94 18.51 -4.22
N LEU A 114 -2.78 19.22 -5.34
CA LEU A 114 -2.43 20.64 -5.38
C LEU A 114 -1.20 20.93 -4.49
N LEU A 115 -1.39 21.62 -3.36
CA LEU A 115 -0.35 22.03 -2.42
C LEU A 115 -0.20 21.09 -1.21
N LEU A 116 -1.08 20.09 -1.03
CA LEU A 116 -1.10 19.22 0.16
C LEU A 116 -0.71 17.78 -0.17
N ARG A 117 -0.04 17.11 0.78
CA ARG A 117 0.16 15.65 0.77
C ARG A 117 -0.93 15.01 1.62
N VAL A 118 -1.88 14.35 0.98
CA VAL A 118 -3.05 13.75 1.64
C VAL A 118 -2.84 12.24 1.81
N PRO A 119 -3.00 11.70 3.03
CA PRO A 119 -2.92 10.25 3.26
C PRO A 119 -3.90 9.46 2.41
N LEU A 120 -3.39 8.41 1.79
CA LEU A 120 -4.20 7.36 1.19
C LEU A 120 -4.55 6.37 2.30
N VAL A 121 -5.83 6.05 2.48
CA VAL A 121 -6.30 5.19 3.58
C VAL A 121 -6.89 3.86 3.10
N GLU A 122 -7.33 3.80 1.85
CA GLU A 122 -7.92 2.60 1.26
C GLU A 122 -7.64 2.54 -0.25
N MET A 123 -7.44 1.33 -0.75
CA MET A 123 -7.49 0.99 -2.18
C MET A 123 -8.37 -0.24 -2.40
N SER A 124 -9.11 -0.27 -3.50
CA SER A 124 -9.91 -1.44 -3.87
C SER A 124 -9.98 -1.63 -5.37
N THR A 125 -10.31 -2.85 -5.79
CA THR A 125 -10.57 -3.22 -7.17
C THR A 125 -12.05 -3.57 -7.33
N ASN A 126 -12.64 -3.33 -8.51
CA ASN A 126 -14.00 -3.80 -8.79
C ASN A 126 -14.04 -5.30 -9.09
N LYS A 127 -15.24 -5.90 -9.11
CA LYS A 127 -15.45 -7.32 -9.42
C LYS A 127 -14.83 -7.74 -10.76
N ASP A 128 -14.88 -6.85 -11.76
CA ASP A 128 -14.33 -7.11 -13.09
C ASP A 128 -12.81 -6.83 -13.17
N GLN A 129 -12.18 -6.40 -12.08
CA GLN A 129 -10.76 -6.04 -11.98
C GLN A 129 -10.27 -5.07 -13.07
N LYS A 130 -11.15 -4.19 -13.58
CA LYS A 130 -10.81 -3.20 -14.62
C LYS A 130 -10.34 -1.88 -14.05
N LYS A 131 -10.69 -1.58 -12.80
CA LYS A 131 -10.41 -0.29 -12.15
C LYS A 131 -9.88 -0.46 -10.74
N ILE A 132 -8.98 0.43 -10.38
CA ILE A 132 -8.55 0.65 -9.00
C ILE A 132 -9.22 1.92 -8.48
N TYR A 133 -9.81 1.83 -7.29
CA TYR A 133 -10.37 2.94 -6.55
C TYR A 133 -9.46 3.24 -5.37
N SER A 134 -9.07 4.51 -5.22
CA SER A 134 -8.25 4.97 -4.12
C SER A 134 -9.04 5.99 -3.29
N THR A 135 -8.97 5.90 -1.97
CA THR A 135 -9.67 6.79 -1.04
C THR A 135 -8.67 7.45 -0.12
N THR A 136 -8.76 8.77 -0.04
CA THR A 136 -7.91 9.59 0.85
C THR A 136 -8.58 9.82 2.21
N SER A 137 -7.79 10.21 3.22
CA SER A 137 -8.30 10.51 4.57
C SER A 137 -9.28 11.69 4.61
N MET A 138 -9.38 12.48 3.54
CA MET A 138 -10.34 13.57 3.39
C MET A 138 -11.66 13.13 2.76
N GLY A 139 -11.85 11.82 2.50
CA GLY A 139 -13.06 11.28 1.88
C GLY A 139 -13.10 11.42 0.36
N PHE A 140 -12.07 11.99 -0.27
CA PHE A 140 -12.00 12.04 -1.74
C PHE A 140 -11.56 10.69 -2.29
N GLY A 141 -12.41 10.10 -3.13
CA GLY A 141 -12.15 8.92 -3.93
C GLY A 141 -11.69 9.25 -5.35
N ARG A 142 -10.75 8.49 -5.91
CA ARG A 142 -10.38 8.54 -7.33
C ARG A 142 -10.41 7.14 -7.93
N SER A 143 -10.71 7.07 -9.22
CA SER A 143 -10.74 5.81 -9.96
C SER A 143 -9.77 5.87 -11.13
N TYR A 144 -9.05 4.79 -11.34
CA TYR A 144 -8.04 4.65 -12.37
C TYR A 144 -8.22 3.33 -13.12
N PRO A 145 -7.92 3.27 -14.43
CA PRO A 145 -7.87 2.01 -15.14
C PRO A 145 -6.75 1.14 -14.55
N ILE A 146 -7.00 -0.15 -14.35
CA ILE A 146 -6.01 -1.08 -13.77
C ILE A 146 -4.73 -1.15 -14.62
N THR A 147 -4.88 -0.99 -15.93
CA THR A 147 -3.80 -1.00 -16.93
C THR A 147 -2.77 0.11 -16.71
N ALA A 148 -3.13 1.18 -16.00
CA ALA A 148 -2.20 2.23 -15.63
C ALA A 148 -1.10 1.77 -14.66
N PHE A 149 -1.31 0.61 -14.02
CA PHE A 149 -0.44 0.03 -13.01
C PHE A 149 0.06 -1.38 -13.39
N MET A 150 -0.31 -1.88 -14.56
CA MET A 150 0.13 -3.18 -15.06
C MET A 150 1.51 -3.09 -15.69
N THR A 151 2.33 -4.11 -15.50
CA THR A 151 3.52 -4.35 -16.34
C THR A 151 3.08 -4.69 -17.76
N ASP A 152 4.01 -4.65 -18.72
CA ASP A 152 3.67 -4.99 -20.10
C ASP A 152 3.24 -6.47 -20.24
N GLU A 153 3.88 -7.39 -19.50
CA GLU A 153 3.47 -8.80 -19.40
C GLU A 153 2.04 -8.97 -18.85
N GLU A 154 1.64 -8.17 -17.85
CA GLU A 154 0.28 -8.21 -17.30
C GLU A 154 -0.76 -7.70 -18.30
N LYS A 155 -0.41 -6.75 -19.16
CA LYS A 155 -1.30 -6.24 -20.22
C LYS A 155 -1.52 -7.27 -21.32
N GLU A 156 -0.48 -8.00 -21.71
CA GLU A 156 -0.58 -9.05 -22.73
C GLU A 156 -1.54 -10.16 -22.29
N LYS A 157 -1.38 -10.68 -21.06
CA LYS A 157 -2.26 -11.71 -20.48
C LYS A 157 -3.70 -11.26 -20.29
N ALA A 158 -3.95 -9.97 -20.09
CA ALA A 158 -5.30 -9.44 -19.92
C ALA A 158 -6.06 -9.26 -21.26
N ASN A 159 -5.35 -9.32 -22.39
CA ASN A 159 -5.92 -9.17 -23.73
C ASN A 159 -6.11 -10.52 -24.47
N GLU A 160 -5.68 -11.63 -23.86
CA GLU A 160 -5.94 -13.01 -24.29
C GLU A 160 -7.31 -13.51 -23.78
#